data_AF-A0A2R6JXE2-F1
#
_entry.id   AF-A0A2R6JXE2-F1
#
_cell.length_a   1.000
_cell.length_b   1.000
_cell.length_c   1.000
_cell.angle_alpha   90.00
_cell.angle_beta   90.00
_cell.angle_gamma   90.00
#
_symmetry.space_group_name_H-M   'P 1'
#
loop_
_entity.id
_entity.type
_entity.pdbx_description
1 polymer ?
#
loop_
_entity_poly.entity_id
_entity_poly.type
_entity_poly.pdbx_seq_one_letter_code
_entity_poly.pdbx_strand_id
1 'polypeptide(L)'
;MTDRPDHDTASILSRGERDVANRLGEGRTTAEIADARDTSDESVAKAIDRIREKTGRALTTLAESPFTADLAADLDPETRSELRDALDGADEADNGDMAHDR
;
A
#
# COMPACT_ATOMS: atom_id res chain seq x y z
N MET A 1 32.04 8.58 -9.45
CA MET A 1 30.61 8.76 -9.78
C MET A 1 29.96 7.39 -9.62
N THR A 2 29.44 7.10 -8.44
CA THR A 2 28.68 5.88 -8.17
C THR A 2 27.28 6.10 -8.70
N ASP A 3 26.95 5.36 -9.75
CA ASP A 3 25.62 5.22 -10.30
C ASP A 3 24.73 4.63 -9.18
N ARG A 4 23.95 5.48 -8.51
CA ARG A 4 23.01 5.04 -7.48
C ARG A 4 21.80 4.53 -8.28
N PRO A 5 21.45 3.23 -8.21
CA PRO A 5 20.32 2.72 -8.97
C PRO A 5 19.07 3.53 -8.60
N ASP A 6 18.38 4.05 -9.61
CA ASP A 6 17.08 4.69 -9.48
C ASP A 6 16.09 3.72 -8.82
N HIS A 7 16.05 3.72 -7.49
CA HIS A 7 15.13 2.89 -6.68
C HIS A 7 13.66 3.20 -7.01
N ASP A 8 13.37 4.31 -7.70
CA ASP A 8 12.05 4.70 -8.22
C ASP A 8 11.45 3.69 -9.23
N THR A 9 12.25 2.72 -9.69
CA THR A 9 11.80 1.70 -10.65
C THR A 9 11.42 0.36 -10.00
N ALA A 10 11.88 0.05 -8.79
CA ALA A 10 11.69 -1.26 -8.15
C ALA A 10 10.42 -1.28 -7.27
N SER A 11 9.25 -1.07 -7.89
CA SER A 11 7.97 -1.21 -7.20
C SER A 11 7.35 -2.59 -7.43
N ILE A 12 6.75 -3.18 -6.39
CA ILE A 12 5.89 -4.38 -6.51
C ILE A 12 4.59 -4.07 -7.27
N LEU A 13 4.23 -2.79 -7.37
CA LEU A 13 3.06 -2.30 -8.08
C LEU A 13 3.43 -1.95 -9.52
N SER A 14 2.57 -2.34 -10.46
CA SER A 14 2.63 -1.88 -11.84
C SER A 14 2.46 -0.35 -11.91
N ARG A 15 2.84 0.27 -13.04
CA ARG A 15 2.62 1.71 -13.26
C ARG A 15 1.15 2.11 -13.08
N GLY A 16 0.24 1.27 -13.61
CA GLY A 16 -1.20 1.51 -13.50
C GLY A 16 -1.71 1.43 -12.06
N GLU A 17 -1.19 0.49 -11.26
CA GLU A 17 -1.54 0.35 -9.84
C GLU A 17 -0.95 1.49 -8.99
N ARG A 18 0.28 1.92 -9.26
CA ARG A 18 0.88 3.09 -8.59
C ARG A 18 0.06 4.36 -8.83
N ASP A 19 -0.38 4.56 -10.06
CA ASP A 19 -1.20 5.69 -10.45
C ASP A 19 -2.56 5.70 -9.72
N VAL A 20 -3.17 4.53 -9.49
CA VAL A 20 -4.38 4.37 -8.66
C VAL A 20 -4.07 4.63 -7.19
N ALA A 21 -3.02 4.04 -6.63
CA ALA A 21 -2.61 4.21 -5.23
C ALA A 21 -2.33 5.68 -4.89
N ASN A 22 -1.62 6.41 -5.78
CA ASN A 22 -1.33 7.82 -5.59
C ASN A 22 -2.62 8.67 -5.52
N ARG A 23 -3.58 8.44 -6.43
CA ARG A 23 -4.86 9.17 -6.41
C ARG A 23 -5.71 8.85 -5.18
N LEU A 24 -5.65 7.62 -4.68
CA LEU A 24 -6.30 7.27 -3.41
C LEU A 24 -5.63 8.01 -2.24
N GLY A 25 -4.30 8.12 -2.24
CA GLY A 25 -3.56 8.91 -1.25
C GLY A 25 -3.88 10.41 -1.30
N GLU A 26 -4.26 10.94 -2.47
CA GLU A 26 -4.79 12.31 -2.63
C GLU A 26 -6.25 12.46 -2.16
N GLY A 27 -6.90 11.37 -1.71
CA GLY A 27 -8.29 11.37 -1.24
C GLY A 27 -9.34 11.27 -2.35
N ARG A 28 -8.97 10.90 -3.59
CA ARG A 28 -9.93 10.75 -4.69
C ARG A 28 -10.76 9.47 -4.53
N THR A 29 -12.02 9.56 -4.90
CA THR A 29 -12.96 8.43 -4.93
C THR A 29 -12.71 7.50 -6.11
N THR A 30 -13.23 6.28 -6.07
CA THR A 30 -13.11 5.30 -7.17
C THR A 30 -13.69 5.82 -8.48
N ALA A 31 -14.82 6.54 -8.42
CA ALA A 31 -15.46 7.14 -9.57
C ALA A 31 -14.59 8.23 -10.21
N GLU A 32 -14.02 9.13 -9.41
CA GLU A 32 -13.11 10.17 -9.92
C GLU A 32 -11.84 9.59 -10.54
N ILE A 33 -11.36 8.46 -10.00
CA ILE A 33 -10.21 7.75 -10.56
C ILE A 33 -10.59 7.04 -11.86
N ALA A 34 -11.78 6.46 -11.95
CA ALA A 34 -12.30 5.80 -13.13
C ALA A 34 -12.47 6.81 -14.28
N ASP A 35 -13.10 7.95 -14.00
CA ASP A 35 -13.27 9.06 -14.94
C ASP A 35 -11.91 9.59 -15.44
N ALA A 36 -10.95 9.83 -14.53
CA ALA A 36 -9.62 10.34 -14.89
C ALA A 36 -8.80 9.35 -15.74
N ARG A 37 -9.16 8.07 -15.73
CA ARG A 37 -8.48 6.99 -16.44
C ARG A 37 -9.26 6.45 -17.63
N ASP A 38 -10.42 7.04 -17.93
CA ASP A 38 -11.34 6.59 -18.97
C ASP A 38 -11.63 5.07 -18.85
N THR A 39 -11.98 4.64 -17.64
CA THR A 39 -12.25 3.23 -17.30
C THR A 39 -13.46 3.10 -16.39
N SER A 40 -13.82 1.88 -16.01
CA SER A 40 -14.94 1.63 -15.10
C SER A 40 -14.53 1.58 -13.63
N ASP A 41 -15.44 1.95 -12.73
CA ASP A 41 -15.29 1.80 -11.28
C ASP A 41 -14.90 0.37 -10.87
N GLU A 42 -15.48 -0.63 -11.54
CA GLU A 42 -15.16 -2.05 -11.30
C GLU A 42 -13.69 -2.36 -11.65
N SER A 43 -13.15 -1.74 -12.69
CA SER A 43 -11.74 -1.89 -13.08
C SER A 43 -10.81 -1.23 -12.05
N VAL A 44 -11.22 -0.10 -11.49
CA VAL A 44 -10.49 0.57 -10.40
C VAL A 44 -10.54 -0.25 -9.12
N ALA A 45 -11.71 -0.76 -8.72
CA ALA A 45 -11.88 -1.64 -7.56
C ALA A 45 -10.98 -2.88 -7.67
N LYS A 46 -10.96 -3.55 -8.83
CA LYS A 46 -10.05 -4.68 -9.09
C LYS A 46 -8.57 -4.29 -8.98
N ALA A 47 -8.20 -3.07 -9.37
CA ALA A 47 -6.84 -2.60 -9.20
C ALA A 47 -6.51 -2.38 -7.72
N ILE A 48 -7.44 -1.85 -6.93
CA ILE A 48 -7.31 -1.69 -5.47
C ILE A 48 -7.13 -3.05 -4.79
N ASP A 49 -7.93 -4.05 -5.15
CA ASP A 49 -7.80 -5.40 -4.59
C ASP A 49 -6.41 -5.99 -4.86
N ARG A 50 -5.90 -5.85 -6.09
CA ARG A 50 -4.54 -6.30 -6.45
C ARG A 50 -3.46 -5.55 -5.69
N ILE A 51 -3.63 -4.24 -5.46
CA ILE A 51 -2.70 -3.44 -4.64
C ILE A 51 -2.69 -4.00 -3.21
N ARG A 52 -3.85 -4.22 -2.61
CA ARG A 52 -3.98 -4.79 -1.25
C ARG A 52 -3.32 -6.16 -1.14
N GLU A 53 -3.58 -7.06 -2.09
CA GLU A 53 -2.97 -8.40 -2.10
C GLU A 53 -1.44 -8.33 -2.17
N LYS A 54 -0.90 -7.53 -3.10
CA LYS A 54 0.56 -7.40 -3.28
C LYS A 54 1.22 -6.79 -2.06
N THR A 55 0.64 -5.73 -1.51
CA THR A 55 1.14 -5.08 -0.30
C THR A 55 1.07 -6.03 0.89
N GLY A 56 -0.04 -6.74 1.09
CA GLY A 56 -0.19 -7.75 2.14
C GLY A 56 0.89 -8.84 2.05
N ARG A 57 1.07 -9.45 0.88
CA ARG A 57 2.12 -10.47 0.68
C ARG A 57 3.52 -9.93 0.97
N ALA A 58 3.81 -8.69 0.54
CA ALA A 58 5.10 -8.05 0.78
C ALA A 58 5.32 -7.79 2.28
N LEU A 59 4.30 -7.31 2.99
CA LEU A 59 4.35 -7.08 4.43
C LEU A 59 4.51 -8.38 5.22
N THR A 60 3.78 -9.45 4.87
CA THR A 60 3.97 -10.77 5.49
C THR A 60 5.40 -11.27 5.27
N THR A 61 5.93 -11.15 4.06
CA THR A 61 7.31 -11.53 3.74
C THR A 61 8.32 -10.73 4.56
N LEU A 62 8.07 -9.42 4.74
CA LEU A 62 8.87 -8.58 5.61
C LEU A 62 8.77 -9.05 7.06
N ALA A 63 7.58 -9.32 7.59
CA ALA A 63 7.39 -9.74 8.98
C ALA A 63 8.10 -11.07 9.30
N GLU A 64 8.13 -12.00 8.35
CA GLU A 64 8.79 -13.30 8.48
C GLU A 64 10.30 -13.25 8.25
N SER A 65 10.82 -12.15 7.69
CA SER A 65 12.23 -12.03 7.36
C SER A 65 13.10 -11.89 8.63
N PRO A 66 14.15 -12.72 8.79
CA PRO A 66 15.05 -12.65 9.94
C PRO A 66 15.86 -11.35 9.98
N PHE A 67 15.95 -10.63 8.85
CA PHE A 67 16.67 -9.37 8.72
C PHE A 67 15.82 -8.15 9.09
N THR A 68 14.52 -8.32 9.37
CA THR A 68 13.61 -7.20 9.57
C THR A 68 13.89 -6.43 10.85
N ALA A 69 14.36 -7.09 11.91
CA ALA A 69 14.81 -6.40 13.12
C ALA A 69 16.06 -5.55 12.86
N ASP A 70 17.00 -6.04 12.05
CA ASP A 70 18.22 -5.33 11.69
C ASP A 70 17.91 -4.15 10.73
N LEU A 71 17.08 -4.39 9.71
CA LEU A 71 16.63 -3.35 8.77
C LEU A 71 15.77 -2.29 9.45
N ALA A 72 14.97 -2.68 10.46
CA ALA A 72 14.24 -1.72 11.26
C ALA A 72 15.19 -0.82 12.05
N ALA A 73 16.37 -1.30 12.47
CA ALA A 73 17.38 -0.49 13.14
C ALA A 73 18.02 0.56 12.20
N ASP A 74 18.10 0.25 10.90
CA ASP A 74 18.60 1.16 9.87
C ASP A 74 17.59 2.28 9.50
N LEU A 75 16.31 2.13 9.86
CA LEU A 75 15.32 3.20 9.68
C LEU A 75 15.52 4.32 10.72
N ASP A 76 15.46 5.57 10.28
CA ASP A 76 15.38 6.71 11.18
C ASP A 76 14.14 6.60 12.09
N PRO A 77 14.20 7.09 13.35
CA PRO A 77 13.13 6.90 14.33
C PRO A 77 11.75 7.40 13.88
N GLU A 78 11.72 8.50 13.11
CA GLU A 78 10.50 9.10 12.56
C GLU A 78 9.85 8.16 11.53
N THR A 79 10.61 7.73 10.51
CA THR A 79 10.17 6.76 9.51
C THR A 79 9.71 5.43 10.12
N ARG A 80 10.40 4.97 11.17
CA ARG A 80 10.01 3.76 11.91
C ARG A 80 8.66 3.95 12.63
N SER A 81 8.42 5.13 13.21
CA SER A 81 7.16 5.45 13.88
C SER A 81 6.01 5.50 12.89
N GLU A 82 6.18 6.24 11.79
CA GLU A 82 5.16 6.37 10.73
C GLU A 82 4.78 5.01 10.14
N LEU A 83 5.78 4.15 9.90
CA LEU A 83 5.55 2.79 9.41
C LEU A 83 4.76 1.95 10.41
N ARG A 84 5.04 2.09 11.71
CA ARG A 84 4.34 1.35 12.77
C ARG A 84 2.90 1.81 12.90
N ASP A 85 2.66 3.12 12.92
CA ASP A 85 1.32 3.71 13.01
C ASP A 85 0.47 3.32 11.79
N ALA A 86 1.07 3.28 10.59
CA ALA A 86 0.39 2.85 9.37
C ALA A 86 0.03 1.35 9.36
N LEU A 87 0.84 0.50 10.00
CA LEU A 87 0.56 -0.92 10.14
C LEU A 87 -0.52 -1.18 11.20
N ASP A 88 -0.42 -0.54 12.35
CA ASP A 88 -1.40 -0.69 13.44
C ASP A 88 -2.79 -0.15 13.02
N GLY A 89 -2.83 0.95 12.24
CA GLY A 89 -4.09 1.48 11.67
C GLY A 89 -4.71 0.62 10.57
N ALA A 90 -3.95 -0.26 9.92
CA ALA A 90 -4.48 -1.19 8.92
C ALA A 90 -5.22 -2.38 9.55
N ASP A 91 -4.84 -2.80 10.76
CA ASP A 91 -5.52 -3.85 11.53
C ASP A 91 -6.89 -3.38 12.10
N GLU A 92 -7.05 -2.09 12.38
CA GLU A 92 -8.33 -1.53 12.87
C GLU A 92 -9.42 -1.46 11.77
N ALA A 93 -9.03 -1.28 10.50
CA ALA A 93 -9.97 -1.19 9.39
C ALA A 93 -10.61 -2.53 9.01
N ASP A 94 -10.03 -3.67 9.40
CA ASP A 94 -10.54 -5.02 9.15
C ASP A 94 -11.54 -5.51 10.24
N ASN A 95 -11.61 -4.81 11.38
CA ASN A 95 -12.47 -5.20 12.52
C ASN A 95 -13.84 -4.49 12.55
N GLY A 96 -14.22 -3.77 11.49
CA GLY A 96 -15.39 -2.89 11.46
C GLY A 96 -16.70 -3.45 10.87
N ASP A 97 -16.70 -4.63 10.24
CA ASP A 97 -17.89 -5.16 9.52
C ASP A 97 -18.41 -6.49 10.11
N MET A 98 -18.76 -6.48 11.40
CA MET A 98 -19.56 -7.52 12.05
C MET A 98 -20.58 -6.88 13.00
N ALA A 99 -21.42 -6.00 12.47
CA ALA A 99 -22.60 -5.50 13.19
C ALA A 99 -23.82 -5.50 12.28
N HIS A 100 -24.27 -6.70 11.89
CA HIS A 100 -25.65 -6.91 11.46
C HIS A 100 -26.38 -7.86 12.42
N ASP A 101 -27.27 -7.23 13.19
CA ASP A 101 -28.65 -7.64 13.46
C ASP A 101 -28.91 -8.79 14.45
N ARG A 102 -29.46 -8.42 15.61
CA ARG A 102 -30.54 -9.15 16.28
C ARG A 102 -31.33 -8.25 17.23
#